data_AF-A0A960Y761-F1
#
_entry.id   AF-A0A960Y761-F1
#
_cell.length_a   1.000
_cell.length_b   1.000
_cell.length_c   1.000
_cell.angle_alpha   90.00
_cell.angle_beta   90.00
_cell.angle_gamma   90.00
#
_symmetry.space_group_name_H-M   'P 1'
#
loop_
_entity.id
_entity.type
_entity.pdbx_description
1 polymer ?
#
loop_
_entity_poly.entity_id
_entity_poly.type
_entity_poly.pdbx_seq_one_letter_code
_entity_poly.pdbx_strand_id
1 'polypeptide(L)'
;MICSLAGRIRWIAVLAVAVGACVLARPAFLPAAEDDIDGWRTWKSIDAAVQLRDLDGPEDIIEKAEIIEDRADEQRRELTRLAEAQEHDQDRLKTLREQRELLQDLSELQFGGDGQTRSRLQNVDERIRRQEARLDRRAKSMLDLESAWQQTTQKAAAYRVKAEQVRAREKAAP
;
A
#
# COMPACT_ATOMS: atom_id res chain seq x y z
N MET A 1 -63.88 25.08 -48.10
CA MET A 1 -62.87 25.77 -47.26
C MET A 1 -61.86 24.70 -46.84
N ILE A 2 -60.73 24.49 -47.55
CA ILE A 2 -59.51 25.33 -47.62
C ILE A 2 -59.02 25.57 -46.17
N CYS A 3 -57.93 24.98 -45.65
CA CYS A 3 -56.59 24.85 -46.19
C CYS A 3 -55.85 23.58 -45.69
N SER A 4 -55.05 23.02 -46.59
CA SER A 4 -53.91 22.12 -46.35
C SER A 4 -52.63 22.93 -46.43
N LEU A 5 -51.67 22.71 -45.53
CA LEU A 5 -50.22 22.96 -45.67
C LEU A 5 -49.56 22.19 -44.51
N ALA A 6 -48.96 21.00 -44.66
CA ALA A 6 -47.88 20.59 -45.54
C ALA A 6 -46.61 21.45 -45.40
N GLY A 7 -45.63 20.91 -44.66
CA GLY A 7 -44.24 21.37 -44.57
C GLY A 7 -43.55 20.66 -43.41
N ARG A 8 -43.09 19.40 -43.54
CA ARG A 8 -41.73 18.98 -43.98
C ARG A 8 -40.65 19.84 -43.30
N ILE A 9 -39.87 19.31 -42.36
CA ILE A 9 -38.58 18.61 -42.52
C ILE A 9 -38.23 18.05 -41.12
N ARG A 10 -38.16 16.75 -40.80
CA ARG A 10 -37.19 15.68 -41.13
C ARG A 10 -35.81 15.86 -40.45
N TRP A 11 -35.32 14.80 -39.78
CA TRP A 11 -33.99 14.56 -39.16
C TRP A 11 -33.86 15.15 -37.73
N ILE A 12 -33.45 14.46 -36.64
CA ILE A 12 -32.52 13.35 -36.34
C ILE A 12 -33.01 12.75 -35.00
N ALA A 13 -33.48 11.50 -34.92
CA ALA A 13 -32.77 10.29 -34.49
C ALA A 13 -31.91 10.38 -33.20
N VAL A 14 -32.12 9.37 -32.33
CA VAL A 14 -31.20 8.90 -31.28
C VAL A 14 -31.12 9.73 -29.99
N LEU A 15 -31.76 9.22 -28.94
CA LEU A 15 -31.08 8.82 -27.69
C LEU A 15 -32.08 8.08 -26.79
N ALA A 16 -32.37 6.84 -27.17
CA ALA A 16 -32.76 5.83 -26.18
C ALA A 16 -31.48 5.51 -25.38
N VAL A 17 -31.30 6.18 -24.25
CA VAL A 17 -30.26 5.79 -23.29
C VAL A 17 -30.74 4.53 -22.61
N ALA A 18 -30.15 3.43 -23.03
CA ALA A 18 -30.23 2.13 -22.39
C ALA A 18 -29.79 2.26 -20.92
N VAL A 19 -30.76 2.28 -20.00
CA VAL A 19 -30.54 1.96 -18.59
C VAL A 19 -30.54 0.43 -18.48
N GLY A 20 -29.44 -0.17 -18.90
CA GLY A 20 -29.34 -1.62 -18.98
C GLY A 20 -27.98 -2.06 -19.50
N ALA A 21 -27.05 -2.25 -18.56
CA ALA A 21 -25.85 -3.10 -18.59
C ALA A 21 -24.61 -2.37 -18.04
N CYS A 22 -23.87 -3.11 -17.22
CA CYS A 22 -22.49 -2.85 -16.82
C CYS A 22 -22.22 -1.77 -15.75
N VAL A 23 -22.75 -1.97 -14.54
CA VAL A 23 -21.96 -1.72 -13.32
C VAL A 23 -22.00 -2.96 -12.43
N LEU A 24 -21.67 -4.11 -13.02
CA LEU A 24 -20.98 -5.15 -12.26
C LEU A 24 -19.50 -4.92 -12.52
N ALA A 25 -18.96 -3.86 -11.92
CA ALA A 25 -17.54 -3.85 -11.59
C ALA A 25 -17.35 -4.97 -10.56
N ARG A 26 -17.24 -6.20 -11.06
CA ARG A 26 -16.69 -7.33 -10.33
C ARG A 26 -15.34 -6.80 -9.86
N PRO A 27 -15.10 -6.56 -8.56
CA PRO A 27 -13.77 -6.20 -8.13
C PRO A 27 -12.89 -7.30 -8.70
N ALA A 28 -11.91 -6.92 -9.51
CA ALA A 28 -10.89 -7.84 -9.94
C ALA A 28 -10.42 -8.49 -8.64
N PHE A 29 -10.74 -9.77 -8.48
CA PHE A 29 -10.24 -10.56 -7.39
C PHE A 29 -8.77 -10.70 -7.74
N LEU A 30 -8.00 -9.68 -7.37
CA LEU A 30 -6.56 -9.73 -7.39
C LEU A 30 -6.27 -11.01 -6.60
N PRO A 31 -5.65 -12.03 -7.23
CA PRO A 31 -5.26 -13.22 -6.51
C PRO A 31 -4.51 -12.71 -5.29
N ALA A 32 -4.90 -13.19 -4.10
CA ALA A 32 -4.35 -12.73 -2.83
C ALA A 32 -2.84 -12.59 -3.02
N ALA A 33 -2.38 -11.35 -3.24
CA ALA A 33 -0.96 -11.08 -3.28
C ALA A 33 -0.51 -11.60 -1.93
N GLU A 34 0.35 -12.62 -1.96
CA GLU A 34 0.89 -13.22 -0.76
C GLU A 34 1.23 -12.08 0.18
N ASP A 35 0.74 -12.19 1.41
CA ASP A 35 0.61 -11.09 2.36
C ASP A 35 2.01 -10.67 2.81
N ASP A 36 2.70 -9.95 1.92
CA ASP A 36 4.13 -9.69 1.99
C ASP A 36 4.36 -8.47 2.87
N ILE A 37 3.86 -8.56 4.10
CA ILE A 37 3.97 -7.53 5.13
C ILE A 37 5.42 -7.40 5.56
N ASP A 38 6.18 -8.49 5.54
CA ASP A 38 7.55 -8.57 6.04
C ASP A 38 8.58 -8.89 4.94
N GLY A 39 8.22 -8.78 3.66
CA GLY A 39 9.10 -9.11 2.53
C GLY A 39 10.42 -8.36 2.54
N TRP A 40 10.37 -7.09 2.95
CA TRP A 40 11.55 -6.24 3.09
C TRP A 40 12.61 -6.78 4.06
N ARG A 41 12.22 -7.63 5.01
CA ARG A 41 13.18 -8.26 5.93
C ARG A 41 14.09 -9.27 5.25
N THR A 42 13.69 -9.78 4.08
CA THR A 42 14.50 -10.71 3.28
C THR A 42 15.53 -9.99 2.41
N TRP A 43 15.48 -8.66 2.33
CA TRP A 43 16.40 -7.88 1.53
C TRP A 43 17.83 -8.05 2.04
N LYS A 44 18.77 -8.17 1.10
CA LYS A 44 20.20 -8.28 1.43
C LYS A 44 20.64 -7.02 2.18
N SER A 45 21.40 -7.20 3.25
CA SER A 45 22.04 -6.07 3.94
C SER A 45 22.98 -5.34 2.98
N ILE A 46 22.96 -4.01 3.04
CA ILE A 46 23.87 -3.15 2.29
C ILE A 46 25.25 -3.06 2.94
N ASP A 47 25.43 -3.52 4.18
CA ASP A 47 26.65 -3.31 4.96
C ASP A 47 27.90 -3.86 4.26
N ALA A 48 27.77 -5.03 3.62
CA ALA A 48 28.86 -5.63 2.86
C ALA A 48 29.22 -4.83 1.60
N ALA A 49 28.24 -4.22 0.94
CA ALA A 49 28.46 -3.43 -0.28
C ALA A 49 29.13 -2.07 0.01
N VAL A 50 28.88 -1.52 1.21
CA VAL A 50 29.29 -0.16 1.58
C VAL A 50 30.45 -0.15 2.58
N GLN A 51 31.10 -1.28 2.81
CA GLN A 51 32.23 -1.37 3.72
C GLN A 51 33.36 -0.45 3.24
N LEU A 52 33.76 0.48 4.11
CA LEU A 52 34.84 1.42 3.81
C LEU A 52 36.21 0.75 4.01
N ARG A 53 37.12 0.98 3.07
CA ARG A 53 38.53 0.58 3.15
C ARG A 53 39.38 1.80 3.46
N ASP A 54 40.58 1.55 3.99
CA ASP A 54 41.52 2.61 4.37
C ASP A 54 42.02 3.43 3.17
N LEU A 55 41.97 2.86 1.97
CA LEU A 55 42.39 3.47 0.72
C LEU A 55 41.22 3.99 -0.12
N ASP A 56 39.99 3.98 0.39
CA ASP A 56 38.87 4.56 -0.35
C ASP A 56 39.09 6.08 -0.47
N GLY A 57 39.17 6.55 -1.71
CA GLY A 57 39.20 7.97 -2.00
C GLY A 57 37.86 8.64 -1.70
N PRO A 58 37.79 9.97 -1.74
CA PRO A 58 36.56 10.66 -1.45
C PRO A 58 35.46 10.38 -2.47
N GLU A 59 35.80 10.15 -3.73
CA GLU A 59 34.86 9.71 -4.77
C GLU A 59 34.28 8.32 -4.46
N ASP A 60 35.09 7.36 -4.02
CA ASP A 60 34.62 6.01 -3.65
C ASP A 60 33.65 6.06 -2.45
N ILE A 61 33.92 6.94 -1.48
CA ILE A 61 33.05 7.13 -0.32
C ILE A 61 31.70 7.74 -0.75
N ILE A 62 31.71 8.65 -1.74
CA ILE A 62 30.49 9.25 -2.30
C ILE A 62 29.67 8.22 -3.07
N GLU A 63 30.30 7.42 -3.93
CA GLU A 63 29.60 6.33 -4.64
C GLU A 63 28.92 5.37 -3.65
N LYS A 64 29.60 5.03 -2.54
CA LYS A 64 28.99 4.23 -1.48
C LYS A 64 27.84 4.95 -0.78
N ALA A 65 27.89 6.27 -0.61
CA ALA A 65 26.77 7.05 -0.07
C ALA A 65 25.56 7.00 -1.01
N GLU A 66 25.77 7.09 -2.32
CA GLU A 66 24.71 6.98 -3.33
C GLU A 66 24.04 5.60 -3.28
N ILE A 67 24.81 4.51 -3.15
CA ILE A 67 24.26 3.15 -2.96
C ILE A 67 23.40 3.05 -1.69
N ILE A 68 23.80 3.73 -0.60
CA ILE A 68 23.02 3.76 0.64
C ILE A 68 21.72 4.54 0.43
N GLU A 69 21.76 5.65 -0.31
CA GLU A 69 20.59 6.48 -0.62
C GLU A 69 19.58 5.75 -1.51
N ASP A 70 20.05 5.03 -2.53
CA ASP A 70 19.19 4.18 -3.36
C ASP A 70 18.42 3.15 -2.51
N ARG A 71 19.09 2.57 -1.50
CA ARG A 71 18.41 1.67 -0.55
C ARG A 71 17.41 2.41 0.33
N ALA A 72 17.73 3.62 0.78
CA ALA A 72 16.79 4.43 1.55
C ALA A 72 15.53 4.76 0.74
N ASP A 73 15.69 5.08 -0.54
CA ASP A 73 14.58 5.31 -1.46
C ASP A 73 13.72 4.05 -1.67
N GLU A 74 14.35 2.88 -1.80
CA GLU A 74 13.65 1.60 -1.89
C GLU A 74 12.83 1.31 -0.62
N GLN A 75 13.42 1.52 0.56
CA GLN A 75 12.72 1.40 1.85
C GLN A 75 11.55 2.40 1.94
N ARG A 76 11.72 3.61 1.42
CA ARG A 76 10.66 4.63 1.42
C ARG A 76 9.48 4.25 0.52
N ARG A 77 9.75 3.70 -0.67
CA ARG A 77 8.70 3.18 -1.57
C ARG A 77 7.92 2.04 -0.91
N GLU A 78 8.62 1.16 -0.20
CA GLU A 78 8.01 0.04 0.50
C GLU A 78 7.13 0.50 1.68
N LEU A 79 7.54 1.54 2.42
CA LEU A 79 6.69 2.19 3.43
C LEU A 79 5.40 2.71 2.83
N THR A 80 5.47 3.40 1.68
CA THR A 80 4.28 3.89 0.97
C THR A 80 3.37 2.73 0.56
N ARG A 81 3.93 1.66 -0.01
CA ARG A 81 3.17 0.45 -0.38
C ARG A 81 2.45 -0.17 0.82
N LEU A 82 3.13 -0.29 1.96
CA LEU A 82 2.53 -0.83 3.18
C LEU A 82 1.44 0.11 3.74
N ALA A 83 1.62 1.42 3.65
CA ALA A 83 0.62 2.40 4.08
C ALA A 83 -0.66 2.31 3.23
N GLU A 84 -0.54 2.26 1.91
CA GLU A 84 -1.67 2.07 0.99
C GLU A 84 -2.41 0.75 1.28
N ALA A 85 -1.66 -0.34 1.47
CA ALA A 85 -2.25 -1.61 1.84
C ALA A 85 -2.96 -1.53 3.20
N GLN A 86 -2.41 -0.80 4.17
CA GLN A 86 -3.04 -0.61 5.49
C GLN A 86 -4.38 0.09 5.37
N GLU A 87 -4.49 1.14 4.56
CA GLU A 87 -5.76 1.83 4.28
C GLU A 87 -6.80 0.86 3.71
N HIS A 88 -6.43 0.10 2.68
CA HIS A 88 -7.31 -0.93 2.11
C HIS A 88 -7.76 -1.98 3.12
N ASP A 89 -6.87 -2.39 4.02
CA ASP A 89 -7.19 -3.36 5.07
C ASP A 89 -8.09 -2.77 6.18
N GLN A 90 -7.99 -1.47 6.44
CA GLN A 90 -8.90 -0.74 7.34
C GLN A 90 -10.31 -0.62 6.73
N ASP A 91 -10.42 -0.29 5.45
CA ASP A 91 -11.70 -0.26 4.73
C ASP A 91 -12.38 -1.63 4.75
N ARG A 92 -11.60 -2.68 4.48
CA ARG A 92 -12.09 -4.06 4.55
C ARG A 92 -12.58 -4.43 5.94
N LEU A 93 -11.86 -4.03 6.99
CA LEU A 93 -12.28 -4.25 8.37
C LEU A 93 -13.59 -3.53 8.69
N LYS A 94 -13.75 -2.29 8.21
CA LYS A 94 -14.99 -1.53 8.35
C LYS A 94 -16.17 -2.25 7.71
N THR A 95 -16.03 -2.70 6.45
CA THR A 95 -17.08 -3.48 5.77
C THR A 95 -17.42 -4.78 6.51
N LEU A 96 -16.43 -5.49 7.07
CA LEU A 96 -16.68 -6.69 7.85
C LEU A 96 -17.49 -6.39 9.14
N ARG A 97 -17.20 -5.27 9.80
CA ARG A 97 -17.93 -4.83 10.99
C ARG A 97 -19.37 -4.45 10.65
N GLU A 98 -19.60 -3.74 9.55
CA GLU A 98 -20.95 -3.44 9.04
C GLU A 98 -21.72 -4.74 8.71
N GLN A 99 -21.06 -5.71 8.06
CA GLN A 99 -21.67 -7.03 7.81
C GLN A 99 -22.05 -7.76 9.10
N ARG A 100 -21.21 -7.68 10.13
CA ARG A 100 -21.48 -8.27 11.45
C ARG A 100 -22.70 -7.65 12.09
N GLU A 101 -22.79 -6.32 12.08
CA GLU A 101 -23.91 -5.56 12.64
C GLU A 101 -25.23 -5.95 11.96
N LEU A 102 -25.27 -5.95 10.62
CA LEU A 102 -26.46 -6.37 9.87
C LEU A 102 -26.88 -7.81 10.19
N LEU A 103 -25.93 -8.74 10.31
CA LEU A 103 -26.23 -10.13 10.69
C LEU A 103 -26.74 -10.24 12.13
N GLN A 104 -26.26 -9.38 13.02
CA GLN A 104 -26.70 -9.33 14.41
C GLN A 104 -28.15 -8.83 14.47
N ASP A 105 -28.47 -7.72 13.80
CA ASP A 105 -29.84 -7.18 13.72
C ASP A 105 -30.83 -8.21 13.16
N LEU A 106 -30.44 -8.92 12.10
CA LEU A 106 -31.26 -10.00 11.52
C LEU A 106 -31.49 -11.14 12.51
N SER A 107 -30.48 -11.49 13.32
CA SER A 107 -30.60 -12.55 14.33
C SER A 107 -31.55 -12.17 15.46
N GLU A 108 -31.59 -10.88 15.82
CA GLU A 108 -32.48 -10.33 16.85
C GLU A 108 -33.93 -10.29 16.36
N LEU A 109 -34.16 -9.86 15.11
CA LEU A 109 -35.48 -9.87 14.48
C LEU A 109 -36.07 -11.28 14.33
N GLN A 110 -35.22 -12.30 14.19
CA GLN A 110 -35.64 -13.70 14.09
C GLN A 110 -35.80 -14.41 15.45
N PHE A 111 -35.82 -13.68 16.58
CA PHE A 111 -35.99 -14.22 17.94
C PHE A 111 -35.03 -15.38 18.28
N GLY A 112 -33.73 -15.17 18.04
CA GLY A 112 -32.67 -16.11 18.47
C GLY A 112 -31.83 -16.71 17.36
N GLY A 113 -32.16 -16.36 16.10
CA GLY A 113 -31.41 -16.71 14.89
C GLY A 113 -31.46 -18.19 14.56
N ASP A 114 -31.68 -18.52 13.28
CA ASP A 114 -31.44 -19.87 12.83
C ASP A 114 -29.94 -20.26 13.00
N GLY A 115 -29.65 -21.56 13.08
CA GLY A 115 -28.27 -22.03 13.22
C GLY A 115 -27.34 -21.52 12.10
N GLN A 116 -27.90 -21.20 10.94
CA GLN A 116 -27.19 -20.63 9.80
C GLN A 116 -26.69 -19.20 10.09
N THR A 117 -27.53 -18.32 10.65
CA THR A 117 -27.18 -16.94 10.99
C THR A 117 -26.10 -16.90 12.07
N ARG A 118 -26.20 -17.77 13.08
CA ARG A 118 -25.16 -17.91 14.11
C ARG A 118 -23.81 -18.34 13.53
N SER A 119 -23.81 -19.31 12.60
CA SER A 119 -22.59 -19.73 11.91
C SER A 119 -21.99 -18.62 11.05
N ARG A 120 -22.82 -17.84 10.35
CA ARG A 120 -22.34 -16.68 9.56
C ARG A 120 -21.71 -15.60 10.47
N LEU A 121 -22.33 -15.29 11.60
CA LEU A 121 -21.76 -14.36 12.59
C LEU A 121 -20.38 -14.81 13.07
N GLN A 122 -20.24 -16.08 13.47
CA GLN A 122 -18.94 -16.63 13.89
C GLN A 122 -17.88 -16.54 12.79
N ASN A 123 -18.25 -16.81 11.53
CA ASN A 123 -17.35 -16.68 10.41
C ASN A 123 -16.91 -15.22 10.16
N VAL A 124 -17.82 -14.25 10.34
CA VAL A 124 -17.48 -12.83 10.22
C VAL A 124 -16.59 -12.39 11.38
N ASP A 125 -16.89 -12.79 12.61
CA ASP A 125 -16.06 -12.52 13.79
C ASP A 125 -14.63 -13.04 13.61
N GLU A 126 -14.49 -14.27 13.10
CA GLU A 126 -13.19 -14.86 12.80
C GLU A 126 -12.43 -14.07 11.70
N ARG A 127 -13.14 -13.62 10.66
CA ARG A 127 -12.55 -12.76 9.62
C ARG A 127 -12.11 -11.40 10.18
N ILE A 128 -12.91 -10.80 11.06
CA ILE A 128 -12.58 -9.55 11.76
C ILE A 128 -11.30 -9.74 12.57
N ARG A 129 -11.22 -10.77 13.42
CA ARG A 129 -10.03 -11.05 14.25
C ARG A 129 -8.77 -11.24 13.41
N ARG A 130 -8.86 -12.00 12.31
CA ARG A 130 -7.72 -12.19 11.40
C ARG A 130 -7.29 -10.88 10.75
N GLN A 131 -8.24 -10.04 10.36
CA GLN A 131 -7.98 -8.74 9.76
C GLN A 131 -7.35 -7.76 10.75
N GLU A 132 -7.80 -7.75 12.01
CA GLU A 132 -7.21 -6.95 13.09
C GLU A 132 -5.76 -7.40 13.37
N ALA A 133 -5.53 -8.72 13.52
CA ALA A 133 -4.18 -9.25 13.72
C ALA A 133 -3.23 -8.90 12.55
N ARG A 134 -3.77 -8.88 11.32
CA ARG A 134 -3.04 -8.47 10.11
C ARG A 134 -2.67 -6.99 10.14
N LEU A 135 -3.59 -6.10 10.52
CA LEU A 135 -3.33 -4.67 10.69
C LEU A 135 -2.27 -4.42 11.76
N ASP A 136 -2.36 -5.10 12.91
CA ASP A 136 -1.38 -4.99 13.98
C ASP A 136 0.03 -5.42 13.52
N ARG A 137 0.11 -6.54 12.79
CA ARG A 137 1.39 -7.00 12.21
C ARG A 137 1.94 -5.98 11.21
N ARG A 138 1.09 -5.40 10.37
CA ARG A 138 1.53 -4.38 9.40
C ARG A 138 2.02 -3.10 10.07
N ALA A 139 1.31 -2.61 11.08
CA ALA A 139 1.73 -1.45 11.84
C ALA A 139 3.13 -1.66 12.45
N LYS A 140 3.39 -2.85 13.02
CA LYS A 140 4.73 -3.22 13.52
C LYS A 140 5.78 -3.27 12.41
N SER A 141 5.46 -3.89 11.28
CA SER A 141 6.38 -3.97 10.13
C SER A 141 6.73 -2.58 9.60
N MET A 142 5.76 -1.67 9.51
CA MET A 142 6.00 -0.28 9.11
C MET A 142 6.88 0.48 10.10
N LEU A 143 6.68 0.30 11.41
CA LEU A 143 7.54 0.90 12.43
C LEU A 143 8.99 0.40 12.33
N ASP A 144 9.16 -0.90 12.14
CA ASP A 144 10.48 -1.50 11.99
C ASP A 144 11.18 -1.02 10.70
N LEU A 145 10.44 -0.93 9.59
CA LEU A 145 10.95 -0.44 8.32
C LEU A 145 11.30 1.06 8.38
N GLU A 146 10.50 1.86 9.06
CA GLU A 146 10.78 3.28 9.31
C GLU A 146 12.06 3.44 10.14
N SER A 147 12.26 2.63 11.18
CA SER A 147 13.52 2.61 11.94
C SER A 147 14.71 2.22 11.05
N ALA A 148 14.56 1.20 10.21
CA ALA A 148 15.59 0.79 9.28
C ALA A 148 15.93 1.90 8.26
N TRP A 149 14.92 2.58 7.71
CA TRP A 149 15.09 3.71 6.81
C TRP A 149 15.85 4.87 7.45
N GLN A 150 15.51 5.21 8.70
CA GLN A 150 16.21 6.27 9.46
C GLN A 150 17.69 5.91 9.67
N GLN A 151 17.99 4.65 10.01
CA GLN A 151 19.37 4.17 10.16
C GLN A 151 20.15 4.26 8.85
N THR A 152 19.55 3.82 7.73
CA THR A 152 20.14 3.91 6.39
C THR A 152 20.45 5.37 6.02
N THR A 153 19.50 6.28 6.26
CA THR A 153 19.64 7.71 5.95
C THR A 153 20.74 8.36 6.79
N GLN A 154 20.82 8.04 8.09
CA GLN A 154 21.90 8.51 8.95
C GLN A 154 23.27 8.01 8.48
N LYS A 155 23.35 6.76 8.01
CA LYS A 155 24.58 6.18 7.47
C LYS A 155 25.04 6.90 6.20
N ALA A 156 24.13 7.19 5.26
CA ALA A 156 24.43 7.97 4.05
C ALA A 156 24.99 9.35 4.41
N ALA A 157 24.34 10.06 5.35
CA ALA A 157 24.82 11.36 5.82
C ALA A 157 26.25 11.28 6.42
N ALA A 158 26.52 10.25 7.23
CA ALA A 158 27.84 10.04 7.81
C ALA A 158 28.93 9.79 6.74
N TYR A 159 28.59 9.09 5.65
CA TYR A 159 29.52 8.84 4.55
C TYR A 159 29.84 10.12 3.78
N ARG A 160 28.84 10.97 3.52
CA ARG A 160 29.06 12.30 2.90
C ARG A 160 30.02 13.16 3.73
N VAL A 161 29.80 13.24 5.04
CA VAL A 161 30.70 13.96 5.95
C VAL A 161 32.12 13.37 5.92
N LYS A 162 32.25 12.04 5.88
CA LYS A 162 33.57 11.39 5.79
C LYS A 162 34.28 11.69 4.46
N ALA A 163 33.56 11.69 3.35
CA ALA A 163 34.13 12.06 2.04
C ALA A 163 34.68 13.49 2.06
N GLU A 164 33.96 14.43 2.65
CA GLU A 164 34.44 15.81 2.82
C GLU A 164 35.70 15.89 3.67
N GLN A 165 35.78 15.12 4.76
CA GLN A 165 36.97 15.04 5.61
C GLN A 165 38.18 14.48 4.85
N VAL A 166 37.99 13.44 4.04
CA VAL A 166 39.05 12.85 3.21
C VAL A 166 39.52 13.87 2.17
N ARG A 167 38.62 14.54 1.45
CA ARG A 167 38.97 15.63 0.52
C ARG A 167 39.78 16.73 1.18
N ALA A 168 39.39 17.13 2.39
CA ALA A 168 40.09 18.17 3.13
C ALA A 168 41.52 17.72 3.52
N ARG A 169 41.70 16.45 3.90
CA ARG A 169 43.01 15.87 4.21
C ARG A 169 43.90 15.76 2.99
N GLU A 170 43.36 15.30 1.86
CA GLU A 170 44.10 15.20 0.60
C GLU A 170 44.56 16.58 0.10
N LYS A 171 43.73 17.62 0.24
CA LYS A 171 44.12 19.01 -0.09
C LYS A 171 45.18 19.59 0.83
N ALA A 172 45.26 19.11 2.07
CA ALA A 172 46.22 19.57 3.06
C ALA A 172 47.55 18.79 3.02
N ALA A 173 47.59 17.64 2.33
CA ALA A 173 48.80 16.87 2.11
C ALA A 173 49.64 17.53 0.99
N PRO A 174 50.86 18.02 1.29
CA PRO A 174 51.74 18.70 0.32
C PRO A 174 52.40 17.75 -0.68
#